data_AF-A0A661N4L4-F1
#
_entry.id   AF-A0A661N4L4-F1
#
_cell.length_a   1.000
_cell.length_b   1.000
_cell.length_c   1.000
_cell.angle_alpha   90.00
_cell.angle_beta   90.00
_cell.angle_gamma   90.00
#
_symmetry.space_group_name_H-M   'P 1'
#
loop_
_entity.id
_entity.type
_entity.pdbx_description
1 polymer ?
#
loop_
_entity_poly.entity_id
_entity_poly.type
_entity_poly.pdbx_seq_one_letter_code
_entity_poly.pdbx_strand_id
1 'polypeptide(L)'
;MDRAELSKIGFNSSVQGDGYKLMVQTEVLEKEQVMIRTTVLDRGIVQSRENRPCPEASGLDEVRELAKVQHERILETVKQSAG
;
A
#
# COMPACT_ATOMS: atom_id res chain seq x y z
N MET A 1 8.80 19.14 2.10
CA MET A 1 7.63 18.49 1.49
C MET A 1 6.38 18.89 2.26
N ASP A 2 5.23 19.06 1.61
CA ASP A 2 3.97 19.36 2.30
C ASP A 2 3.39 18.10 2.96
N ARG A 3 3.30 18.13 4.29
CA ARG A 3 2.82 17.05 5.14
C ARG A 3 1.36 16.67 4.87
N ALA A 4 0.52 17.67 4.63
CA ALA A 4 -0.91 17.46 4.38
C ALA A 4 -1.13 16.68 3.08
N GLU A 5 -0.28 16.90 2.08
CA GLU A 5 -0.35 16.24 0.78
C GLU A 5 0.12 14.78 0.83
N LEU A 6 1.12 14.46 1.65
CA LEU A 6 1.58 13.08 1.84
C LEU A 6 0.48 12.17 2.37
N SER A 7 -0.27 12.64 3.37
CA SER A 7 -1.36 11.87 3.99
C SER A 7 -2.50 11.52 3.03
N LYS A 8 -2.59 12.21 1.88
CA LYS A 8 -3.59 11.96 0.83
C LYS A 8 -3.15 10.89 -0.17
N ILE A 9 -1.90 10.42 -0.10
CA ILE A 9 -1.39 9.36 -0.98
C ILE A 9 -1.83 8.01 -0.42
N GLY A 10 -2.70 7.34 -1.17
CA GLY A 10 -3.11 5.97 -0.87
C GLY A 10 -3.77 5.30 -2.08
N PHE A 11 -3.77 3.98 -2.06
CA PHE A 11 -4.29 3.13 -3.12
C PHE A 11 -5.08 1.98 -2.50
N ASN A 12 -6.23 1.65 -3.07
CA ASN A 12 -7.08 0.56 -2.61
C ASN A 12 -7.49 -0.29 -3.81
N SER A 13 -7.32 -1.60 -3.68
CA SER A 13 -7.73 -2.58 -4.69
C SER A 13 -8.33 -3.81 -4.00
N SER A 14 -9.14 -4.58 -4.71
CA SER A 14 -9.61 -5.88 -4.22
C SER A 14 -9.33 -6.98 -5.22
N VAL A 15 -8.94 -8.15 -4.71
CA VAL A 15 -8.77 -9.39 -5.46
C VAL A 15 -9.89 -10.34 -5.06
N GLN A 16 -10.58 -10.91 -6.04
CA GLN A 16 -11.66 -11.87 -5.85
C GLN A 16 -11.27 -13.20 -6.50
N GLY A 17 -11.40 -14.28 -5.76
CA GLY A 17 -11.21 -15.66 -6.22
C GLY A 17 -12.04 -16.62 -5.38
N ASP A 18 -12.33 -17.83 -5.88
CA ASP A 18 -13.04 -18.96 -5.24
C ASP A 18 -13.69 -18.72 -3.86
N GLY A 19 -14.69 -17.84 -3.81
CA GLY A 19 -15.49 -17.56 -2.60
C GLY A 19 -14.86 -16.63 -1.55
N TYR A 20 -13.69 -16.04 -1.79
CA TYR A 20 -13.05 -15.05 -0.92
C TYR A 20 -12.79 -13.72 -1.63
N LYS A 21 -12.63 -12.66 -0.83
CA LYS A 21 -12.33 -11.29 -1.31
C LYS A 21 -11.26 -10.69 -0.42
N LEU A 22 -10.07 -10.52 -0.97
CA LEU A 22 -8.97 -9.83 -0.31
C LEU A 22 -8.98 -8.35 -0.71
N MET A 23 -8.73 -7.46 0.23
CA MET A 23 -8.49 -6.04 -0.05
C MET A 23 -7.03 -5.72 0.18
N VAL A 24 -6.42 -5.01 -0.75
CA VAL A 24 -5.07 -4.48 -0.64
C VAL A 24 -5.18 -2.97 -0.44
N GLN A 25 -4.64 -2.45 0.65
CA GLN A 25 -4.67 -1.03 0.98
C GLN A 25 -3.23 -0.54 1.14
N THR A 26 -2.84 0.48 0.38
CA THR A 26 -1.56 1.16 0.54
C THR A 26 -1.81 2.58 1.01
N GLU A 27 -1.05 3.05 1.99
CA GLU A 27 -1.13 4.40 2.56
C GLU A 27 0.26 4.91 2.90
N VAL A 28 0.43 6.23 2.83
CA VAL A 28 1.64 6.89 3.29
C VAL A 28 1.43 7.39 4.72
N LEU A 29 2.29 6.93 5.63
CA LEU A 29 2.30 7.31 7.02
C LEU A 29 3.43 8.29 7.25
N GLU A 30 3.11 9.45 7.81
CA GLU A 30 4.12 10.37 8.30
C GLU A 30 4.28 10.19 9.81
N LYS A 31 5.43 9.65 10.22
CA LYS A 31 5.88 9.62 11.62
C LYS A 31 7.21 10.36 11.72
N GLU A 32 8.18 9.82 12.47
CA GLU A 32 9.57 10.30 12.47
C GLU A 32 10.24 10.11 11.10
N GLN A 33 9.80 9.09 10.33
CA GLN A 33 10.16 8.85 8.94
C GLN A 33 8.87 8.63 8.12
N VAL A 34 8.87 9.07 6.86
CA VAL A 34 7.79 8.79 5.91
C VAL A 34 7.85 7.31 5.51
N MET A 35 6.72 6.61 5.65
CA MET A 35 6.62 5.17 5.39
C MET A 35 5.47 4.88 4.43
N ILE A 36 5.68 3.99 3.47
CA ILE A 36 4.61 3.41 2.66
C ILE A 36 4.20 2.09 3.31
N ARG A 37 2.97 2.04 3.83
CA ARG A 37 2.38 0.82 4.40
C ARG A 37 1.42 0.20 3.39
N THR A 38 1.59 -1.09 3.09
CA THR A 38 0.59 -1.89 2.39
C THR A 38 0.01 -2.95 3.34
N THR A 39 -1.30 -3.01 3.46
CA THR A 39 -2.04 -3.96 4.30
C THR A 39 -2.94 -4.82 3.41
N VAL A 40 -2.89 -6.14 3.59
CA VAL A 40 -3.84 -7.07 2.96
C VAL A 40 -4.87 -7.47 4.01
N LEU A 41 -6.15 -7.33 3.66
CA LEU A 41 -7.29 -7.61 4.52
C LEU A 41 -8.15 -8.72 3.93
N ASP A 42 -8.61 -9.64 4.76
CA ASP A 42 -9.71 -10.57 4.46
C ASP A 42 -10.88 -10.26 5.38
N ARG A 43 -12.02 -9.85 4.82
CA ARG A 43 -13.23 -9.48 5.61
C ARG A 43 -12.96 -8.53 6.78
N GLY A 44 -12.00 -7.61 6.61
CA GLY A 44 -11.57 -6.64 7.63
C GLY A 44 -10.50 -7.14 8.61
N ILE A 45 -10.09 -8.40 8.51
CA ILE A 45 -9.00 -8.98 9.30
C ILE A 45 -7.69 -8.79 8.54
N VAL A 46 -6.66 -8.27 9.22
CA VAL A 46 -5.31 -8.13 8.65
C VAL A 46 -4.70 -9.51 8.43
N GLN A 47 -4.45 -9.85 7.17
CA GLN A 47 -3.72 -11.04 6.76
C GLN A 47 -2.22 -10.79 6.70
N SER A 48 -1.82 -9.65 6.16
CA SER A 48 -0.42 -9.25 6.11
C SER A 48 -0.26 -7.73 6.10
N ARG A 49 0.94 -7.29 6.49
CA ARG A 49 1.34 -5.88 6.48
C ARG A 49 2.80 -5.77 6.06
N GLU A 50 3.07 -4.90 5.09
CA GLU A 50 4.41 -4.53 4.67
C GLU A 50 4.62 -3.04 4.85
N ASN A 51 5.75 -2.66 5.45
CA ASN A 51 6.15 -1.26 5.60
C ASN A 51 7.45 -1.03 4.85
N ARG A 52 7.50 0.03 4.03
CA ARG A 52 8.70 0.45 3.30
C ARG A 52 9.02 1.90 3.65
N PRO A 53 10.24 2.19 4.11
CA PRO A 53 10.66 3.58 4.31
C PRO A 53 10.80 4.30 2.97
N CYS A 54 10.35 5.55 2.92
CA CYS A 54 10.65 6.45 1.81
C CYS A 54 12.07 7.02 1.98
N PRO A 55 12.82 7.18 0.87
CA PRO A 55 14.07 7.93 0.88
C PRO A 55 13.87 9.37 1.38
N GLU A 56 14.83 9.91 2.12
CA GLU A 56 14.74 11.24 2.77
C GLU A 56 14.63 12.41 1.77
N ALA A 57 15.04 12.21 0.52
CA ALA A 57 15.05 13.22 -0.54
C ALA A 57 13.90 13.08 -1.55
N SER A 58 13.01 12.10 -1.40
CA SER A 58 11.95 11.88 -2.39
C SER A 58 10.98 13.07 -2.42
N GLY A 59 10.45 13.44 -3.58
CA GLY A 59 9.37 14.42 -3.72
C GLY A 59 7.96 13.80 -3.54
N LEU A 60 6.89 14.61 -3.53
CA LEU A 60 5.51 14.09 -3.44
C LEU A 60 5.17 13.11 -4.57
N ASP A 61 5.53 13.45 -5.81
CA ASP A 61 5.28 12.60 -6.98
C ASP A 61 6.06 11.29 -6.92
N GLU A 62 7.29 11.35 -6.40
CA GLU A 62 8.12 10.16 -6.22
C GLU A 62 7.57 9.26 -5.12
N VAL A 63 7.14 9.82 -3.98
CA VAL A 63 6.46 9.05 -2.93
C VAL A 63 5.17 8.41 -3.44
N ARG A 64 4.39 9.14 -4.27
CA ARG A 64 3.18 8.62 -4.91
C ARG A 64 3.50 7.44 -5.84
N GLU A 65 4.54 7.57 -6.66
CA GLU A 65 4.96 6.51 -7.57
C GLU A 65 5.50 5.28 -6.80
N LEU A 66 6.33 5.49 -5.78
CA LEU A 66 6.81 4.41 -4.91
C LEU A 66 5.66 3.66 -4.22
N ALA A 67 4.66 4.39 -3.73
CA ALA A 67 3.47 3.81 -3.12
C ALA A 67 2.64 3.01 -4.13
N LYS A 68 2.51 3.51 -5.36
CA LYS A 68 1.82 2.82 -6.46
C LYS A 68 2.54 1.53 -6.85
N VAL A 69 3.85 1.59 -7.09
CA VAL A 69 4.68 0.42 -7.44
C VAL A 69 4.59 -0.66 -6.36
N GLN A 70 4.67 -0.28 -5.08
CA GLN A 70 4.50 -1.24 -3.99
C GLN A 70 3.09 -1.84 -3.96
N HIS A 71 2.07 -1.01 -4.16
CA HIS A 71 0.68 -1.47 -4.22
C HIS A 71 0.46 -2.50 -5.33
N GLU A 72 0.89 -2.20 -6.54
CA GLU A 72 0.74 -3.07 -7.71
C GLU A 72 1.51 -4.38 -7.54
N ARG A 73 2.75 -4.33 -7.01
CA ARG A 73 3.52 -5.54 -6.72
C ARG A 73 2.79 -6.47 -5.75
N ILE A 74 2.28 -5.93 -4.63
CA ILE A 74 1.56 -6.73 -3.63
C ILE A 74 0.24 -7.23 -4.19
N LEU A 75 -0.45 -6.42 -4.99
CA LEU A 75 -1.67 -6.83 -5.67
C LEU A 75 -1.43 -8.04 -6.58
N GLU A 76 -0.36 -8.05 -7.36
CA GLU A 76 0.02 -9.19 -8.20
C GLU A 76 0.40 -10.42 -7.36
N THR A 77 1.14 -10.26 -6.27
CA THR A 77 1.45 -11.37 -5.34
C THR A 77 0.17 -11.99 -4.75
N VAL A 78 -0.78 -11.14 -4.35
CA VAL A 78 -2.08 -11.61 -3.82
C VAL A 78 -2.85 -12.37 -4.90
N LYS A 79 -2.90 -11.86 -6.14
CA LYS A 79 -3.56 -12.55 -7.28
C LYS A 79 -2.94 -13.92 -7.57
N GLN A 80 -1.62 -14.03 -7.51
CA GLN A 80 -0.92 -15.31 -7.75
C GLN A 80 -1.11 -16.32 -6.63
N SER A 81 -1.31 -15.86 -5.39
CA SER A 81 -1.59 -16.74 -4.23
C SER A 81 -3.07 -17.15 -4.14
N ALA A 82 -3.90 -16.55 -4.99
CA ALA A 82 -5.34 -16.65 -5.02
C ALA A 82 -5.86 -17.68 -6.04
N GLY A 83 -5.08 -17.98 -7.08
CA GLY A 83 -5.36 -19.06 -8.06
C GLY A 83 -4.68 -20.36 -7.67
#